data_AF-A0A6L4YP51-F1
#
_entry.id   AF-A0A6L4YP51-F1
#
_cell.length_a   1.000
_cell.length_b   1.000
_cell.length_c   1.000
_cell.angle_alpha   90.00
_cell.angle_beta   90.00
_cell.angle_gamma   90.00
#
_symmetry.space_group_name_H-M   'P 1'
#
loop_
_entity.id
_entity.type
_entity.pdbx_description
1 polymer ?
#
loop_
_entity_poly.entity_id
_entity_poly.type
_entity_poly.pdbx_seq_one_letter_code
_entity_poly.pdbx_strand_id
1 'polypeptide(L)'
;TRVAEPEEFDDSWNAVWESKVCRNDKGWIAEIRIPYSALRFPKKPVQEWGINFSRMTRRYSEFSHWSPINVKEQGFVHQCGLLKGISDIDSPLRLSLYPYISSYLDNYGGSNSYSINGGADIKYGINESFTMDMTLIPDFGQVKSDDKVLNLSPFETYYDEKRQFFTEGTELFNRAGLFYSRRIGGEPIGYGKAYEGLDSNEVVEKNPSTAQLYNATKISGRTKSKLGIGFFNAVTAPAHARILDTLSKNERLVNTQPLANYNVVTGLQLPVTGPCRSYSILIHQHLSWGINTVSPLPRSAEII
;
A
#
# COMPACT_ATOMS: atom_id res chain seq x y z
N THR A 1 -0.34 3.11 -13.73
CA THR A 1 -0.12 2.15 -14.84
C THR A 1 0.93 1.15 -14.43
N ARG A 2 0.52 -0.02 -13.92
CA ARG A 2 1.43 -1.13 -13.64
C ARG A 2 2.00 -1.68 -14.94
N VAL A 3 3.19 -2.26 -14.88
CA VAL A 3 3.78 -2.98 -16.00
C VAL A 3 3.23 -4.40 -15.91
N ALA A 4 2.34 -4.77 -16.83
CA ALA A 4 1.86 -6.14 -16.95
C ALA A 4 3.05 -7.10 -17.15
N GLU A 5 3.04 -8.26 -16.47
CA GLU A 5 4.02 -9.29 -16.78
C GLU A 5 3.79 -9.80 -18.23
N PRO A 6 4.82 -10.25 -18.95
CA PRO A 6 4.69 -10.66 -20.37
C PRO A 6 3.66 -11.76 -20.62
N GLU A 7 3.26 -12.47 -19.57
CA GLU A 7 2.41 -13.67 -19.60
C GLU A 7 0.96 -13.40 -19.18
N GLU A 8 0.65 -12.27 -18.53
CA GLU A 8 -0.70 -11.96 -18.02
C GLU A 8 -1.23 -10.65 -18.61
N PHE A 9 -2.46 -10.71 -19.14
CA PHE A 9 -3.20 -9.54 -19.56
C PHE A 9 -3.77 -8.86 -18.31
N ASP A 10 -3.26 -7.67 -17.97
CA ASP A 10 -3.72 -6.91 -16.81
C ASP A 10 -4.84 -5.94 -17.20
N ASP A 11 -6.09 -6.36 -17.00
CA ASP A 11 -7.29 -5.55 -17.24
C ASP A 11 -7.53 -4.46 -16.18
N SER A 12 -6.66 -4.34 -15.17
CA SER A 12 -6.82 -3.35 -14.09
C SER A 12 -6.37 -1.93 -14.47
N TRP A 13 -5.90 -1.72 -15.71
CA TRP A 13 -5.50 -0.39 -16.16
C TRP A 13 -6.67 0.59 -16.13
N ASN A 14 -6.59 1.56 -15.22
CA ASN A 14 -7.55 2.63 -15.07
C ASN A 14 -6.82 3.99 -15.11
N ALA A 15 -7.17 4.80 -16.10
CA ALA A 15 -6.64 6.15 -16.27
C ALA A 15 -7.75 7.07 -16.78
N VAL A 16 -7.54 8.38 -16.66
CA VAL A 16 -8.42 9.38 -17.28
C VAL A 16 -8.05 9.51 -18.76
N TRP A 17 -8.96 9.17 -19.65
CA TRP A 17 -8.84 9.29 -21.11
C TRP A 17 -10.19 9.69 -21.72
N GLU A 18 -10.15 10.28 -22.91
CA GLU A 18 -11.36 10.70 -23.62
C GLU A 18 -11.60 9.84 -24.85
N SER A 19 -12.86 9.63 -25.20
CA SER A 19 -13.21 9.04 -26.49
C SER A 19 -14.50 9.58 -27.07
N LYS A 20 -14.60 9.47 -28.38
CA LYS A 20 -15.82 9.81 -29.13
C LYS A 20 -16.05 8.75 -30.18
N VAL A 21 -17.31 8.33 -30.34
CA VAL A 21 -17.71 7.35 -31.34
C VAL A 21 -18.74 7.98 -32.26
N CYS A 22 -18.57 7.81 -33.58
CA CYS A 22 -19.57 8.15 -34.56
C CYS A 22 -19.88 6.95 -35.45
N ARG A 23 -21.10 6.90 -35.98
CA ARG A 23 -21.54 5.86 -36.92
C ARG A 23 -21.89 6.50 -38.26
N ASN A 24 -21.49 5.85 -39.35
CA ASN A 24 -21.82 6.22 -40.72
C ASN A 24 -22.23 4.97 -41.51
N ASP A 25 -22.50 5.16 -42.80
CA ASP A 25 -22.97 4.10 -43.71
C ASP A 25 -21.96 2.95 -43.88
N LYS A 26 -20.68 3.17 -43.54
CA LYS A 26 -19.59 2.19 -43.64
C LYS A 26 -19.30 1.48 -42.32
N GLY A 27 -19.79 1.97 -41.18
CA GLY A 27 -19.54 1.38 -39.87
C GLY A 27 -19.47 2.40 -38.74
N TRP A 28 -18.68 2.11 -37.71
CA TRP A 28 -18.40 3.03 -36.60
C TRP A 28 -16.92 3.42 -36.60
N ILE A 29 -16.65 4.64 -36.17
CA ILE A 29 -15.32 5.20 -35.98
C ILE A 29 -15.22 5.58 -34.51
N ALA A 30 -14.14 5.18 -33.84
CA ALA A 30 -13.80 5.65 -32.50
C ALA A 30 -12.51 6.46 -32.54
N GLU A 31 -12.56 7.63 -31.93
CA GLU A 31 -11.41 8.47 -31.64
C GLU A 31 -11.10 8.37 -30.15
N ILE A 32 -9.83 8.17 -29.81
CA ILE A 32 -9.36 7.98 -28.43
C ILE A 32 -8.23 8.97 -28.18
N ARG A 33 -8.33 9.73 -27.09
CA ARG A 33 -7.29 10.64 -26.61
C ARG A 33 -6.76 10.15 -25.28
N ILE A 34 -5.52 9.67 -25.29
CA ILE A 34 -4.80 9.25 -24.08
C ILE A 34 -3.82 10.36 -23.71
N PRO A 35 -3.98 11.02 -22.55
CA PRO A 35 -3.05 12.05 -22.13
C PRO A 35 -1.68 11.43 -21.78
N TYR A 36 -0.58 12.12 -22.08
CA TYR A 36 0.75 11.64 -21.74
C TYR A 36 0.97 11.44 -20.22
N SER A 37 0.19 12.11 -19.37
CA SER A 37 0.17 11.86 -17.93
C SER A 37 -0.32 10.46 -17.53
N ALA A 38 -1.10 9.80 -18.39
CA ALA A 38 -1.53 8.42 -18.18
C ALA A 38 -0.46 7.39 -18.55
N LEU A 39 0.56 7.80 -19.32
CA LEU A 39 1.62 6.94 -19.84
C LEU A 39 2.91 7.11 -19.04
N ARG A 40 3.65 6.01 -18.87
CA ARG A 40 4.99 6.02 -18.28
C ARG A 40 6.01 5.86 -19.41
N PHE A 41 6.79 6.90 -19.66
CA PHE A 41 7.85 6.89 -20.67
C PHE A 41 9.10 7.60 -20.15
N PRO A 42 10.29 7.20 -20.61
CA PRO A 42 11.54 7.81 -20.17
C PRO A 42 11.70 9.24 -20.72
N LYS A 43 12.43 10.11 -20.01
CA LYS A 43 12.76 11.46 -20.51
C LYS A 43 13.87 11.36 -21.57
N LYS A 44 13.49 11.20 -22.83
CA LYS A 44 14.39 11.14 -24.00
C LYS A 44 13.89 12.06 -25.12
N PRO A 45 14.77 12.73 -25.89
CA PRO A 45 14.38 13.60 -26.99
C PRO A 45 13.57 12.88 -28.08
N VAL A 46 13.93 11.63 -28.36
CA VAL A 46 13.24 10.77 -29.32
C VAL A 46 12.72 9.53 -28.59
N GLN A 47 11.44 9.24 -28.80
CA GLN A 47 10.73 8.11 -28.21
C GLN A 47 10.47 7.05 -29.27
N GLU A 48 10.59 5.79 -28.85
CA GLU A 48 10.19 4.64 -29.64
C GLU A 48 9.25 3.80 -28.80
N TRP A 49 8.00 3.64 -29.26
CA TRP A 49 6.95 2.96 -28.52
C TRP A 49 6.51 1.70 -29.26
N GLY A 50 6.38 0.59 -28.55
CA GLY A 50 5.67 -0.58 -29.06
C GLY A 50 4.18 -0.34 -28.96
N ILE A 51 3.46 -0.32 -30.09
CA ILE A 51 2.01 -0.19 -30.15
C ILE A 51 1.39 -1.31 -30.95
N ASN A 52 0.20 -1.76 -30.54
CA ASN A 52 -0.65 -2.59 -31.36
C ASN A 52 -2.11 -2.24 -31.10
N PHE A 53 -2.93 -2.40 -32.13
CA PHE A 53 -4.37 -2.19 -32.05
C PHE A 53 -5.04 -3.52 -32.35
N SER A 54 -5.92 -3.98 -31.46
CA SER A 54 -6.71 -5.18 -31.65
C SER A 54 -8.20 -4.84 -31.73
N ARG A 55 -8.93 -5.55 -32.59
CA ARG A 55 -10.38 -5.44 -32.72
C ARG A 55 -11.00 -6.82 -32.69
N MET A 56 -11.88 -7.06 -31.73
CA MET A 56 -12.72 -8.26 -31.69
C MET A 56 -13.98 -8.05 -32.53
N THR A 57 -14.16 -8.85 -33.57
CA THR A 57 -15.39 -8.90 -34.36
C THR A 57 -16.20 -10.11 -33.91
N ARG A 58 -17.08 -9.89 -32.92
CA ARG A 58 -17.87 -10.95 -32.27
C ARG A 58 -18.68 -11.82 -33.23
N ARG A 59 -19.18 -11.27 -34.34
CA ARG A 59 -20.00 -12.03 -35.31
C ARG A 59 -19.23 -13.17 -35.99
N TYR A 60 -17.92 -13.04 -36.09
CA TYR A 60 -17.03 -14.05 -36.68
C TYR A 60 -16.13 -14.69 -35.61
N SER A 61 -16.22 -14.24 -34.35
CA SER A 61 -15.30 -14.62 -33.27
C SER A 61 -13.82 -14.41 -33.64
N GLU A 62 -13.53 -13.33 -34.37
CA GLU A 62 -12.19 -13.03 -34.89
C GLU A 62 -11.54 -11.83 -34.18
N PHE A 63 -10.23 -11.90 -33.97
CA PHE A 63 -9.40 -10.76 -33.59
C PHE A 63 -8.56 -10.29 -34.77
N SER A 64 -8.74 -9.03 -35.15
CA SER A 64 -7.89 -8.36 -36.13
C SER A 64 -6.86 -7.50 -35.42
N HIS A 65 -5.60 -7.56 -35.84
CA HIS A 65 -4.50 -6.79 -35.25
C HIS A 65 -3.85 -5.89 -36.29
N TRP A 66 -3.39 -4.70 -35.89
CA TRP A 66 -2.62 -3.81 -36.77
C TRP A 66 -1.23 -4.38 -37.06
N SER A 67 -0.49 -4.75 -36.01
CA SER A 67 0.77 -5.48 -36.14
C SER A 67 0.51 -6.98 -36.03
N PRO A 68 1.01 -7.83 -36.95
CA PRO A 68 0.77 -9.26 -36.94
C PRO A 68 1.20 -9.92 -35.63
N ILE A 69 0.37 -10.81 -35.10
CA ILE A 69 0.67 -11.62 -33.90
C ILE A 69 0.82 -13.07 -34.30
N ASN A 70 1.96 -13.68 -33.98
CA ASN A 70 2.21 -15.10 -34.08
C ASN A 70 1.68 -15.80 -32.82
N VAL A 71 0.60 -16.56 -32.98
CA VAL A 71 -0.01 -17.35 -31.88
C VAL A 71 0.89 -18.46 -31.34
N LYS A 72 1.97 -18.80 -32.04
CA LYS A 72 2.97 -19.79 -31.59
C LYS A 72 4.03 -19.17 -30.67
N GLU A 73 4.12 -17.85 -30.59
CA GLU A 73 5.08 -17.13 -29.74
C GLU A 73 4.42 -16.64 -28.45
N GLN A 74 5.10 -16.85 -27.32
CA GLN A 74 4.59 -16.47 -26.01
C GLN A 74 4.82 -14.99 -25.71
N GLY A 75 3.74 -14.24 -25.52
CA GLY A 75 3.74 -12.85 -25.07
C GLY A 75 3.26 -11.88 -26.14
N PHE A 76 2.36 -10.97 -25.77
CA PHE A 76 1.78 -10.01 -26.71
C PHE A 76 2.71 -8.80 -26.96
N VAL A 77 3.35 -8.30 -25.89
CA VAL A 77 4.05 -7.01 -25.90
C VAL A 77 5.29 -6.99 -26.80
N HIS A 78 5.99 -8.12 -26.94
CA HIS A 78 7.20 -8.19 -27.76
C HIS A 78 6.91 -8.23 -29.27
N GLN A 79 5.65 -8.46 -29.65
CA GLN A 79 5.18 -8.53 -31.04
C GLN A 79 4.50 -7.22 -31.49
N CYS A 80 4.52 -6.17 -30.66
CA CYS A 80 3.98 -4.86 -31.02
C CYS A 80 4.80 -4.18 -32.13
N GLY A 81 4.12 -3.43 -32.99
CA GLY A 81 4.78 -2.62 -34.02
C GLY A 81 5.49 -1.42 -33.41
N LEU A 82 6.60 -0.99 -34.02
CA LEU A 82 7.41 0.11 -33.52
C LEU A 82 6.91 1.45 -34.06
N LEU A 83 6.31 2.27 -33.20
CA LEU A 83 5.93 3.65 -33.49
C LEU A 83 7.15 4.57 -33.31
N LYS A 84 7.55 5.21 -34.42
CA LYS A 84 8.64 6.18 -34.48
C LYS A 84 8.10 7.58 -34.80
N GLY A 85 8.94 8.60 -34.63
CA GLY A 85 8.58 9.99 -34.94
C GLY A 85 7.91 10.75 -33.80
N ILE A 86 7.92 10.18 -32.59
CA ILE A 86 7.53 10.89 -31.38
C ILE A 86 8.78 11.59 -30.85
N SER A 87 8.85 12.91 -31.00
CA SER A 87 9.90 13.76 -30.44
C SER A 87 9.32 14.88 -29.59
N ASP A 88 10.16 15.51 -28.78
CA ASP A 88 9.86 16.76 -28.07
C ASP A 88 8.65 16.65 -27.12
N ILE A 89 8.48 15.48 -26.51
CA ILE A 89 7.48 15.26 -25.45
C ILE A 89 8.14 15.23 -24.07
N ASP A 90 7.58 16.00 -23.14
CA ASP A 90 7.99 15.97 -21.75
C ASP A 90 7.18 14.96 -20.95
N SER A 91 7.86 14.11 -20.18
CA SER A 91 7.20 13.30 -19.16
C SER A 91 6.69 14.24 -18.06
N PRO A 92 5.37 14.32 -17.83
CA PRO A 92 4.84 15.16 -16.76
C PRO A 92 5.27 14.63 -15.39
N LEU A 93 5.30 15.53 -14.40
CA LEU A 93 5.46 15.17 -13.00
C LEU A 93 4.34 14.22 -12.59
N ARG A 94 4.69 13.01 -12.15
CA ARG A 94 3.73 12.04 -11.62
C ARG A 94 3.68 12.17 -10.11
N LEU A 95 2.95 13.17 -9.63
CA LEU A 95 2.70 13.39 -8.21
C LEU A 95 1.19 13.43 -7.96
N SER A 96 0.72 12.66 -7.00
CA SER A 96 -0.66 12.68 -6.54
C SER A 96 -0.67 12.77 -5.01
N LEU A 97 -1.47 13.69 -4.49
CA LEU A 97 -1.63 13.95 -3.06
C LEU A 97 -3.12 13.82 -2.73
N TYR A 98 -3.42 12.99 -1.74
CA TYR A 98 -4.77 12.70 -1.28
C TYR A 98 -4.85 13.01 0.22
N PRO A 99 -5.07 14.29 0.61
CA PRO A 99 -5.28 14.63 2.01
C PRO A 99 -6.68 14.21 2.44
N TYR A 100 -6.83 13.80 3.69
CA TYR A 100 -8.14 13.48 4.26
C TYR A 100 -8.23 13.90 5.72
N ILE A 101 -9.47 14.12 6.15
CA ILE A 101 -9.86 14.37 7.52
C ILE A 101 -11.04 13.45 7.83
N SER A 102 -10.99 12.77 8.96
CA SER A 102 -12.06 11.91 9.46
C SER A 102 -12.42 12.34 10.88
N SER A 103 -13.66 12.05 11.26
CA SER A 103 -14.15 12.34 12.60
C SER A 103 -15.06 11.20 13.05
N TYR A 104 -14.89 10.79 14.29
CA TYR A 104 -15.60 9.68 14.90
C TYR A 104 -16.36 10.14 16.13
N LEU A 105 -17.60 9.65 16.24
CA LEU A 105 -18.47 9.82 17.40
C LEU A 105 -18.82 8.42 17.90
N ASP A 106 -18.18 8.01 18.98
CA ASP A 106 -18.47 6.74 19.62
C ASP A 106 -19.39 6.99 20.83
N ASN A 107 -20.52 6.29 20.84
CA ASN A 107 -21.44 6.30 21.97
C ASN A 107 -21.46 4.90 22.58
N TYR A 108 -20.78 4.75 23.72
CA TYR A 108 -20.74 3.50 24.46
C TYR A 108 -21.12 3.77 25.93
N GLY A 109 -22.20 3.14 26.39
CA GLY A 109 -22.63 3.19 27.79
C GLY A 109 -22.95 4.60 28.32
N GLY A 110 -23.38 5.53 27.47
CA GLY A 110 -23.74 6.90 27.87
C GLY A 110 -22.58 7.89 27.94
N SER A 111 -21.35 7.46 27.60
CA SER A 111 -20.23 8.37 27.35
C SER A 111 -20.06 8.60 25.84
N ASN A 112 -20.02 9.88 25.45
CA ASN A 112 -19.73 10.28 24.07
C ASN A 112 -18.23 10.53 23.96
N SER A 113 -17.57 9.79 23.07
CA SER A 113 -16.18 10.05 22.71
C SER A 113 -16.14 10.65 21.32
N TYR A 114 -15.42 11.77 21.18
CA TYR A 114 -15.21 12.46 19.91
C TYR A 114 -13.74 12.40 19.54
N SER A 115 -13.43 11.98 18.31
CA SER A 115 -12.09 12.07 17.78
C SER A 115 -12.08 12.65 16.37
N ILE A 116 -10.99 13.35 16.05
CA ILE A 116 -10.68 13.83 14.71
C ILE A 116 -9.34 13.22 14.33
N ASN A 117 -9.25 12.68 13.12
CA ASN A 117 -8.00 12.21 12.55
C ASN A 117 -7.76 12.91 11.22
N GLY A 118 -6.49 13.11 10.87
CA GLY A 118 -6.08 13.78 9.65
C GLY A 118 -4.84 13.11 9.10
N GLY A 119 -4.87 12.77 7.82
CA GLY A 119 -3.78 12.09 7.16
C GLY A 119 -3.66 12.50 5.70
N ALA A 120 -2.66 11.92 5.03
CA ALA A 120 -2.44 12.17 3.63
C ALA A 120 -1.75 10.99 2.97
N ASP A 121 -2.19 10.65 1.76
CA ASP A 121 -1.51 9.70 0.90
C ASP A 121 -0.79 10.43 -0.23
N ILE A 122 0.44 10.01 -0.52
CA ILE A 122 1.28 10.56 -1.57
C ILE A 122 1.69 9.41 -2.50
N LYS A 123 1.50 9.62 -3.80
CA LYS A 123 2.06 8.76 -4.85
C LYS A 123 2.98 9.58 -5.74
N TYR A 124 4.23 9.17 -5.84
CA TYR A 124 5.25 9.87 -6.60
C TYR A 124 6.00 8.92 -7.54
N GLY A 125 5.89 9.15 -8.85
CA GLY A 125 6.66 8.43 -9.85
C GLY A 125 8.06 9.02 -9.99
N ILE A 126 9.04 8.46 -9.26
CA ILE A 126 10.45 8.86 -9.28
C ILE A 126 11.01 8.89 -10.71
N ASN A 127 10.76 7.82 -11.47
CA ASN A 127 11.08 7.72 -12.89
C ASN A 127 10.14 6.70 -13.56
N GLU A 128 10.32 6.40 -14.85
CA GLU A 128 9.46 5.48 -15.62
C GLU A 128 9.34 4.08 -14.98
N SER A 129 10.35 3.68 -14.22
CA SER A 129 10.53 2.37 -13.63
C SER A 129 10.18 2.30 -12.14
N PHE A 130 10.30 3.41 -11.41
CA PHE A 130 10.22 3.46 -9.95
C PHE A 130 9.09 4.38 -9.48
N THR A 131 8.31 3.88 -8.52
CA THR A 131 7.23 4.61 -7.85
C THR A 131 7.48 4.59 -6.34
N MET A 132 7.14 5.70 -5.69
CA MET A 132 7.07 5.84 -4.24
C MET A 132 5.60 6.03 -3.84
N ASP A 133 5.11 5.17 -2.95
CA ASP A 133 3.82 5.32 -2.31
C ASP A 133 4.06 5.59 -0.82
N MET A 134 3.46 6.63 -0.27
CA MET A 134 3.59 7.00 1.14
C MET A 134 2.22 7.33 1.72
N THR A 135 2.00 6.91 2.97
CA THR A 135 0.81 7.26 3.75
C THR A 135 1.25 7.87 5.07
N LEU A 136 0.60 8.97 5.45
CA LEU A 136 0.81 9.71 6.69
C LEU A 136 -0.43 9.56 7.56
N ILE A 137 -0.21 9.15 8.81
CA ILE A 137 -1.24 8.90 9.83
C ILE A 137 -2.43 8.13 9.23
N PRO A 138 -2.20 6.95 8.61
CA PRO A 138 -3.24 6.22 7.93
C PRO A 138 -4.41 5.91 8.88
N ASP A 139 -5.62 6.09 8.39
CA ASP A 139 -6.84 5.71 9.07
C ASP A 139 -7.27 4.30 8.64
N PHE A 140 -7.06 3.34 9.52
CA PHE A 140 -7.49 1.95 9.29
C PHE A 140 -8.84 1.63 9.92
N GLY A 141 -9.52 2.62 10.53
CA GLY A 141 -10.83 2.44 11.16
C GLY A 141 -11.95 2.11 10.17
N GLN A 142 -11.75 2.33 8.87
CA GLN A 142 -12.72 1.97 7.83
C GLN A 142 -12.56 0.56 7.28
N VAL A 143 -11.53 -0.17 7.70
CA VAL A 143 -11.30 -1.53 7.21
C VAL A 143 -12.17 -2.52 7.97
N LYS A 144 -12.78 -3.45 7.24
CA LYS A 144 -13.65 -4.48 7.80
C LYS A 144 -12.93 -5.23 8.92
N SER A 145 -13.58 -5.35 10.08
CA SER A 145 -13.09 -6.14 11.20
C SER A 145 -12.98 -7.61 10.79
N ASP A 146 -11.86 -8.25 11.11
CA ASP A 146 -11.66 -9.68 10.86
C ASP A 146 -12.35 -10.50 11.96
N ASP A 147 -12.91 -11.66 11.59
CA ASP A 147 -13.49 -12.58 12.55
C ASP A 147 -12.39 -13.16 13.45
N LYS A 148 -12.50 -12.97 14.76
CA LYS A 148 -11.53 -13.50 15.72
C LYS A 148 -11.64 -15.01 15.79
N VAL A 149 -10.68 -15.72 15.19
CA VAL A 149 -10.58 -17.18 15.30
C VAL A 149 -9.70 -17.52 16.50
N LEU A 150 -10.23 -18.31 17.45
CA LEU A 150 -9.45 -18.88 18.55
C LEU A 150 -8.47 -19.91 17.97
N ASN A 151 -7.23 -19.51 17.76
CA ASN A 151 -6.16 -20.38 17.30
C ASN A 151 -5.38 -20.91 18.51
N LEU A 152 -5.50 -22.21 18.74
CA LEU A 152 -4.80 -22.94 19.81
C LEU A 152 -3.48 -23.56 19.34
N SER A 153 -3.10 -23.34 18.08
CA SER A 153 -1.84 -23.81 17.52
C SER A 153 -0.70 -22.86 17.88
N PRO A 154 0.56 -23.34 17.86
CA PRO A 154 1.75 -22.50 18.11
C PRO A 154 2.07 -21.54 16.95
N PHE A 155 1.39 -21.67 15.81
CA PHE A 155 1.56 -20.79 14.65
C PHE A 155 0.53 -19.68 14.62
N GLU A 156 0.95 -18.48 14.22
CA GLU A 156 0.08 -17.30 14.07
C GLU A 156 -0.97 -17.51 12.96
N THR A 157 -2.21 -17.07 13.18
CA THR A 157 -3.24 -17.07 12.14
C THR A 157 -2.96 -15.96 11.13
N TYR A 158 -2.90 -16.31 9.85
CA TYR A 158 -2.76 -15.34 8.77
C TYR A 158 -4.14 -14.84 8.34
N TYR A 159 -4.33 -13.52 8.41
CA TYR A 159 -5.51 -12.83 7.88
C TYR A 159 -5.16 -12.13 6.57
N ASP A 160 -6.12 -12.08 5.65
CA ASP A 160 -5.97 -11.31 4.42
C ASP A 160 -5.72 -9.84 4.72
N GLU A 161 -4.82 -9.18 4.00
CA GLU A 161 -4.69 -7.73 4.09
C GLU A 161 -5.82 -7.01 3.32
N LYS A 162 -6.46 -6.03 3.97
CA LYS A 162 -7.60 -5.28 3.39
C LYS A 162 -7.34 -3.78 3.31
N ARG A 163 -6.25 -3.29 3.90
CA ARG A 163 -5.85 -1.87 3.81
C ARG A 163 -5.26 -1.59 2.44
N GLN A 164 -5.84 -0.64 1.71
CA GLN A 164 -5.47 -0.33 0.32
C GLN A 164 -3.96 -0.09 0.14
N PHE A 165 -3.33 0.60 1.09
CA PHE A 165 -1.89 0.84 1.07
C PHE A 165 -1.08 -0.47 1.07
N PHE A 166 -1.52 -1.51 1.76
CA PHE A 166 -0.79 -2.78 1.85
C PHE A 166 -1.22 -3.81 0.80
N THR A 167 -2.28 -3.55 0.03
CA THR A 167 -2.70 -4.40 -1.10
C THR A 167 -2.16 -3.90 -2.44
N GLU A 168 -1.89 -2.60 -2.58
CA GLU A 168 -1.42 -2.02 -3.84
C GLU A 168 0.11 -2.03 -3.97
N GLY A 169 0.65 -2.45 -5.12
CA GLY A 169 2.09 -2.33 -5.44
C GLY A 169 2.96 -3.22 -4.57
N THR A 170 2.39 -4.33 -4.06
CA THR A 170 3.07 -5.26 -3.15
C THR A 170 3.64 -6.48 -3.84
N GLU A 171 3.65 -6.54 -5.18
CA GLU A 171 4.05 -7.74 -5.93
C GLU A 171 5.50 -8.16 -5.64
N LEU A 172 6.39 -7.19 -5.38
CA LEU A 172 7.79 -7.46 -5.03
C LEU A 172 7.98 -7.91 -3.57
N PHE A 173 7.04 -7.56 -2.69
CA PHE A 173 7.08 -7.84 -1.25
C PHE A 173 6.36 -9.14 -0.87
N ASN A 174 5.29 -9.49 -1.57
CA ASN A 174 4.45 -10.65 -1.28
C ASN A 174 4.94 -11.97 -1.89
N ARG A 175 6.16 -12.02 -2.46
CA ARG A 175 6.69 -13.30 -2.96
C ARG A 175 7.14 -14.18 -1.79
N ALA A 176 6.85 -15.48 -1.91
CA ALA A 176 7.11 -16.50 -0.88
C ALA A 176 6.36 -16.31 0.46
N GLY A 177 5.37 -15.40 0.53
CA GLY A 177 4.54 -15.23 1.74
C GLY A 177 5.28 -14.70 2.97
N LEU A 178 6.48 -14.14 2.79
CA LEU A 178 7.35 -13.71 3.89
C LEU A 178 6.96 -12.34 4.47
N PHE A 179 6.24 -11.53 3.69
CA PHE A 179 5.73 -10.24 4.14
C PHE A 179 4.30 -10.37 4.66
N TYR A 180 4.14 -10.29 5.98
CA TYR A 180 2.84 -10.24 6.63
C TYR A 180 2.56 -8.83 7.18
N SER A 181 1.91 -8.00 6.36
CA SER A 181 1.67 -6.58 6.63
C SER A 181 0.76 -6.32 7.84
N ARG A 182 -0.09 -7.28 8.22
CA ARG A 182 -1.03 -7.17 9.35
C ARG A 182 -0.34 -7.00 10.71
N ARG A 183 0.95 -7.36 10.83
CA ARG A 183 1.75 -7.04 12.03
C ARG A 183 1.97 -5.54 12.21
N ILE A 184 1.96 -4.78 11.12
CA ILE A 184 2.20 -3.35 11.13
C ILE A 184 0.88 -2.65 11.46
N GLY A 185 0.81 -2.01 12.62
CA GLY A 185 -0.42 -1.40 13.13
C GLY A 185 -1.47 -2.39 13.61
N GLY A 186 -1.06 -3.64 13.85
CA GLY A 186 -1.88 -4.65 14.52
C GLY A 186 -1.93 -4.41 16.03
N GLU A 187 -2.36 -5.44 16.75
CA GLU A 187 -2.41 -5.42 18.22
C GLU A 187 -1.03 -5.11 18.82
N PRO A 188 -0.94 -4.21 19.82
CA PRO A 188 0.29 -3.97 20.55
C PRO A 188 0.98 -5.25 21.02
N ILE A 189 2.30 -5.37 20.79
CA ILE A 189 3.07 -6.58 21.15
C ILE A 189 2.97 -6.90 22.66
N GLY A 190 2.86 -5.85 23.48
CA GLY A 190 2.67 -5.94 24.92
C GLY A 190 1.21 -5.76 25.36
N TYR A 191 0.21 -6.02 24.52
CA TYR A 191 -1.20 -5.85 24.86
C TYR A 191 -1.58 -6.57 26.17
N GLY A 192 -1.09 -7.80 26.36
CA GLY A 192 -1.30 -8.60 27.58
C GLY A 192 -0.69 -7.99 28.84
N LYS A 193 0.40 -7.22 28.73
CA LYS A 193 1.10 -6.61 29.88
C LYS A 193 0.21 -5.63 30.67
N ALA A 194 -0.84 -5.11 30.05
CA ALA A 194 -1.80 -4.26 30.73
C ALA A 194 -2.63 -5.00 31.79
N TYR A 195 -2.77 -6.32 31.64
CA TYR A 195 -3.57 -7.18 32.52
C TYR A 195 -2.70 -7.97 33.51
N GLU A 196 -1.38 -7.92 33.35
CA GLU A 196 -0.43 -8.54 34.26
C GLU A 196 -0.13 -7.61 35.43
N GLY A 197 -0.15 -8.13 36.66
CA GLY A 197 0.25 -7.37 37.85
C GLY A 197 -0.68 -6.19 38.18
N LEU A 198 -2.00 -6.37 38.00
CA LEU A 198 -3.01 -5.46 38.52
C LEU A 198 -3.20 -5.69 40.02
N ASP A 199 -3.25 -4.61 40.79
CA ASP A 199 -3.68 -4.69 42.19
C ASP A 199 -5.19 -4.96 42.28
N SER A 200 -5.65 -5.44 43.45
CA SER A 200 -7.07 -5.79 43.67
C SER A 200 -8.07 -4.65 43.43
N ASN A 201 -7.59 -3.40 43.49
CA ASN A 201 -8.34 -2.18 43.28
C ASN A 201 -8.03 -1.50 41.93
N GLU A 202 -7.23 -2.09 41.05
CA GLU A 202 -6.91 -1.54 39.72
C GLU A 202 -7.78 -2.17 38.62
N VAL A 203 -8.18 -1.35 37.65
CA VAL A 203 -8.88 -1.80 36.44
C VAL A 203 -8.24 -1.18 35.19
N VAL A 204 -8.19 -1.95 34.11
CA VAL A 204 -7.77 -1.43 32.80
C VAL A 204 -8.91 -0.60 32.22
N GLU A 205 -8.77 0.73 32.22
CA GLU A 205 -9.79 1.63 31.69
C GLU A 205 -9.75 1.64 30.15
N LYS A 206 -8.54 1.69 29.57
CA LYS A 206 -8.35 1.74 28.12
C LYS A 206 -7.09 1.02 27.72
N ASN A 207 -7.19 0.10 26.75
CA ASN A 207 -6.04 -0.54 26.13
C ASN A 207 -6.23 -0.57 24.60
N PRO A 208 -5.43 0.16 23.81
CA PRO A 208 -5.57 0.18 22.36
C PRO A 208 -5.41 -1.21 21.74
N SER A 209 -6.37 -1.64 20.93
CA SER A 209 -6.29 -2.93 20.20
C SER A 209 -5.50 -2.84 18.89
N THR A 210 -5.05 -1.64 18.51
CA THR A 210 -4.25 -1.39 17.30
C THR A 210 -3.20 -0.32 17.59
N ALA A 211 -1.99 -0.50 17.06
CA ALA A 211 -0.96 0.53 17.09
C ALA A 211 -1.16 1.54 15.94
N GLN A 212 -1.29 2.82 16.25
CA GLN A 212 -1.37 3.87 15.23
C GLN A 212 -0.06 3.94 14.45
N LEU A 213 -0.13 4.13 13.13
CA LEU A 213 1.05 4.42 12.31
C LEU A 213 1.25 5.93 12.24
N TYR A 214 2.50 6.37 12.35
CA TYR A 214 2.88 7.72 11.92
C TYR A 214 2.95 7.78 10.40
N ASN A 215 3.57 6.77 9.79
CA ASN A 215 3.67 6.67 8.35
C ASN A 215 3.94 5.23 7.88
N ALA A 216 3.73 5.02 6.60
CA ALA A 216 4.37 3.94 5.86
C ALA A 216 4.77 4.42 4.46
N THR A 217 5.90 3.94 3.97
CA THR A 217 6.48 4.31 2.68
C THR A 217 6.94 3.06 1.96
N LYS A 218 6.63 2.98 0.67
CA LYS A 218 7.10 1.97 -0.26
C LYS A 218 7.80 2.65 -1.41
N ILE A 219 8.94 2.13 -1.82
CA ILE A 219 9.59 2.48 -3.07
C ILE A 219 9.80 1.18 -3.82
N SER A 220 9.24 1.08 -5.02
CA SER A 220 9.34 -0.15 -5.80
C SER A 220 9.46 0.14 -7.29
N GLY A 221 10.16 -0.75 -7.99
CA GLY A 221 10.38 -0.60 -9.41
C GLY A 221 11.25 -1.69 -10.02
N ARG A 222 11.43 -1.62 -11.35
CA ARG A 222 12.31 -2.54 -12.10
C ARG A 222 13.33 -1.77 -12.93
N THR A 223 14.59 -2.17 -12.84
CA THR A 223 15.66 -1.63 -13.69
C THR A 223 15.51 -2.11 -15.14
N LYS A 224 16.25 -1.49 -16.06
CA LYS A 224 16.35 -1.92 -17.47
C LYS A 224 16.88 -3.36 -17.61
N SER A 225 17.66 -3.84 -16.64
CA SER A 225 18.17 -5.22 -16.59
C SER A 225 17.16 -6.22 -15.97
N LYS A 226 15.88 -5.84 -15.84
CA LYS A 226 14.79 -6.64 -15.25
C LYS A 226 14.95 -6.97 -13.77
N LEU A 227 15.89 -6.31 -13.07
CA LEU A 227 16.02 -6.42 -11.62
C LEU A 227 14.90 -5.62 -10.95
N GLY A 228 13.99 -6.30 -10.26
CA GLY A 228 13.00 -5.70 -9.38
C GLY A 228 13.60 -5.38 -8.02
N ILE A 229 13.43 -4.14 -7.56
CA ILE A 229 13.88 -3.69 -6.24
C ILE A 229 12.67 -3.09 -5.52
N GLY A 230 12.49 -3.48 -4.27
CA GLY A 230 11.47 -2.97 -3.38
C GLY A 230 12.07 -2.59 -2.03
N PHE A 231 11.70 -1.43 -1.52
CA PHE A 231 11.98 -0.95 -0.18
C PHE A 231 10.65 -0.56 0.48
N PHE A 232 10.41 -1.04 1.69
CA PHE A 232 9.26 -0.71 2.50
C PHE A 232 9.75 -0.25 3.87
N ASN A 233 9.14 0.82 4.39
CA ASN A 233 9.33 1.32 5.73
C ASN A 233 7.97 1.64 6.37
N ALA A 234 7.80 1.35 7.65
CA ALA A 234 6.66 1.86 8.42
C ALA A 234 7.06 2.14 9.86
N VAL A 235 6.53 3.23 10.42
CA VAL A 235 6.76 3.62 11.81
C VAL A 235 5.44 3.65 12.56
N THR A 236 5.36 2.89 13.64
CA THR A 236 4.19 2.89 14.53
C THR A 236 4.45 3.75 15.76
N ALA A 237 3.45 4.54 16.13
CA ALA A 237 3.45 5.31 17.37
C ALA A 237 3.47 4.38 18.59
N PRO A 238 4.05 4.84 19.71
CA PRO A 238 3.88 4.15 20.97
C PRO A 238 2.40 4.03 21.37
N ALA A 239 2.02 2.91 21.98
CA ALA A 239 0.69 2.70 22.55
C ALA A 239 0.81 2.44 24.04
N HIS A 240 -0.13 3.03 24.79
CA HIS A 240 -0.18 2.92 26.24
C HIS A 240 -1.56 2.42 26.67
N ALA A 241 -1.59 1.46 27.59
CA ALA A 241 -2.77 1.13 28.35
C ALA A 241 -2.88 2.07 29.56
N ARG A 242 -4.09 2.50 29.87
CA ARG A 242 -4.42 3.29 31.06
C ARG A 242 -5.05 2.37 32.10
N ILE A 243 -4.43 2.34 33.27
CA ILE A 243 -4.88 1.60 34.43
C ILE A 243 -5.36 2.61 35.47
N LEU A 244 -6.56 2.40 36.00
CA LEU A 244 -7.21 3.25 36.98
C LEU A 244 -7.31 2.53 38.32
N ASP A 245 -6.84 3.18 39.37
CA ASP A 245 -7.11 2.78 40.75
C ASP A 245 -8.54 3.20 41.14
N THR A 246 -9.37 2.22 41.47
CA THR A 246 -10.80 2.43 41.81
C THR A 246 -11.02 3.18 43.13
N LEU A 247 -10.07 3.11 44.07
CA LEU A 247 -10.10 3.76 45.38
C LEU A 247 -9.53 5.17 45.32
N SER A 248 -8.29 5.30 44.83
CA SER A 248 -7.58 6.59 44.82
C SER A 248 -7.91 7.45 43.61
N LYS A 249 -8.53 6.88 42.57
CA LYS A 249 -8.77 7.50 41.25
C LYS A 249 -7.49 7.94 40.52
N ASN A 250 -6.33 7.44 40.95
CA ASN A 250 -5.07 7.69 40.26
C ASN A 250 -4.98 6.83 38.99
N GLU A 251 -4.34 7.38 37.97
CA GLU A 251 -4.06 6.69 36.71
C GLU A 251 -2.56 6.37 36.58
N ARG A 252 -2.25 5.19 36.05
CA ARG A 252 -0.91 4.87 35.54
C ARG A 252 -0.95 4.38 34.10
N LEU A 253 0.11 4.68 33.36
CA LEU A 253 0.26 4.27 31.97
C LEU A 253 1.22 3.09 31.86
N VAL A 254 0.82 2.05 31.14
CA VAL A 254 1.66 0.90 30.80
C VAL A 254 1.95 0.96 29.31
N ASN A 255 3.23 0.99 28.94
CA ASN A 255 3.65 0.92 27.55
C ASN A 255 3.36 -0.48 26.98
N THR A 256 2.34 -0.59 26.14
CA THR A 256 1.93 -1.83 25.47
C THR A 256 2.55 -1.96 24.08
N GLN A 257 2.95 -0.85 23.45
CA GLN A 257 3.70 -0.85 22.20
C GLN A 257 4.78 0.24 22.26
N PRO A 258 6.08 -0.09 22.23
CA PRO A 258 7.12 0.91 22.02
C PRO A 258 7.07 1.45 20.58
N LEU A 259 7.78 2.56 20.33
CA LEU A 259 8.04 3.02 18.97
C LEU A 259 8.67 1.89 18.17
N ALA A 260 8.04 1.50 17.07
CA ALA A 260 8.53 0.42 16.21
C ALA A 260 8.75 0.93 14.80
N ASN A 261 9.87 0.48 14.20
CA ASN A 261 10.22 0.76 12.83
C ASN A 261 10.37 -0.57 12.07
N TYR A 262 9.56 -0.76 11.05
CA TYR A 262 9.50 -1.96 10.21
C TYR A 262 10.15 -1.65 8.87
N ASN A 263 11.10 -2.47 8.44
CA ASN A 263 11.81 -2.32 7.18
C ASN A 263 11.79 -3.63 6.41
N VAL A 264 11.49 -3.57 5.12
CA VAL A 264 11.59 -4.71 4.20
C VAL A 264 12.31 -4.28 2.94
N VAL A 265 13.31 -5.06 2.56
CA VAL A 265 14.05 -4.87 1.31
C VAL A 265 13.94 -6.13 0.48
N THR A 266 13.58 -5.99 -0.78
CA THR A 266 13.42 -7.10 -1.71
C THR A 266 14.21 -6.88 -2.98
N GLY A 267 14.87 -7.93 -3.46
CA GLY A 267 15.51 -8.00 -4.76
C GLY A 267 15.00 -9.21 -5.54
N LEU A 268 14.52 -8.99 -6.76
CA LEU A 268 14.02 -10.04 -7.64
C LEU A 268 14.64 -9.92 -9.03
N GLN A 269 15.48 -10.87 -9.41
CA GLN A 269 16.01 -10.96 -10.76
C GLN A 269 15.18 -11.95 -11.58
N LEU A 270 14.56 -11.46 -12.65
CA LEU A 270 13.95 -12.34 -13.65
C LEU A 270 15.01 -12.77 -14.67
N PRO A 271 15.06 -14.05 -15.08
CA PRO A 271 15.99 -14.53 -16.08
C PRO A 271 15.73 -13.87 -17.44
N VAL A 272 16.80 -13.66 -18.19
CA VAL A 272 16.73 -13.19 -19.59
C VAL A 272 16.49 -14.40 -20.52
N THR A 273 17.04 -15.56 -20.18
CA THR A 273 16.82 -16.87 -20.81
C THR A 273 16.93 -17.97 -19.74
N GLY A 274 16.07 -18.99 -19.80
CA GLY A 274 16.08 -20.15 -18.88
C GLY A 274 15.20 -20.01 -17.62
N PRO A 275 15.03 -21.10 -16.84
CA PRO A 275 14.03 -21.17 -15.76
C PRO A 275 14.50 -20.59 -14.41
N CYS A 276 15.78 -20.26 -14.24
CA CYS A 276 16.32 -19.87 -12.94
C CYS A 276 15.94 -18.43 -12.55
N ARG A 277 15.07 -18.29 -11.55
CA ARG A 277 14.72 -17.01 -10.90
C ARG A 277 15.49 -16.90 -9.58
N SER A 278 16.14 -15.76 -9.35
CA SER A 278 16.80 -15.46 -8.07
C SER A 278 16.01 -14.41 -7.31
N TYR A 279 15.71 -14.69 -6.04
CA TYR A 279 14.93 -13.82 -5.17
C TYR A 279 15.58 -13.70 -3.80
N SER A 280 15.54 -12.51 -3.22
CA SER A 280 16.08 -12.22 -1.89
C SER A 280 15.16 -11.23 -1.18
N ILE A 281 14.83 -11.53 0.07
CA ILE A 281 14.14 -10.61 0.99
C ILE A 281 14.99 -10.47 2.25
N LEU A 282 15.12 -9.24 2.72
CA LEU A 282 15.60 -8.91 4.06
C LEU A 282 14.48 -8.18 4.80
N ILE A 283 14.09 -8.69 5.97
CA ILE A 283 13.10 -8.07 6.86
C ILE A 283 13.83 -7.68 8.15
N HIS A 284 13.66 -6.44 8.57
CA HIS A 284 14.22 -5.93 9.82
C HIS A 284 13.18 -5.14 10.60
N GLN A 285 13.06 -5.43 11.90
CA GLN A 285 12.20 -4.71 12.82
C GLN A 285 13.06 -4.19 13.99
N HIS A 286 12.93 -2.90 14.28
CA HIS A 286 13.60 -2.26 15.42
C HIS A 286 12.55 -1.72 16.40
N LEU A 287 12.71 -2.02 17.69
CA LEU A 287 11.87 -1.54 18.77
C LEU A 287 12.69 -0.63 19.69
N SER A 288 12.25 0.60 19.92
CA SER A 288 12.88 1.52 20.86
C SER A 288 12.04 1.62 22.14
N TRP A 289 12.52 0.96 23.19
CA TRP A 289 11.95 1.10 24.53
C TRP A 289 12.53 2.36 25.18
N GLY A 290 11.71 3.41 25.30
CA GLY A 290 12.06 4.57 26.12
C GLY A 290 12.23 4.15 27.57
N ILE A 291 13.27 4.68 28.23
CA ILE A 291 13.49 4.50 29.68
C ILE A 291 12.30 5.16 30.40
N ASN A 292 11.52 4.37 31.14
CA ASN A 292 10.41 4.86 31.95
C ASN A 292 10.94 5.79 33.04
N THR A 293 10.86 7.11 32.84
CA THR A 293 10.80 8.05 33.96
C THR A 293 9.33 8.21 34.34
N VAL A 294 8.98 7.71 35.53
CA VAL A 294 7.70 7.99 36.17
C VAL A 294 7.64 9.50 36.42
N SER A 295 7.00 10.26 35.53
CA SER A 295 6.67 11.66 35.80
C SER A 295 5.24 11.72 36.36
N PRO A 296 5.01 12.17 37.59
CA PRO A 296 3.66 12.48 38.05
C PRO A 296 3.13 13.65 37.20
N LEU A 297 1.90 13.50 36.70
CA LEU A 297 1.19 14.55 35.96
C LEU A 297 1.16 15.86 36.79
N PRO A 298 1.42 17.04 36.19
CA PRO A 298 1.22 18.30 36.88
C PRO A 298 -0.27 18.52 37.11
N ARG A 299 -0.63 18.80 38.37
CA ARG A 299 -1.97 19.27 38.77
C ARG A 299 -2.35 20.50 37.96
N SER A 300 -3.61 20.53 37.54
CA SER A 300 -4.34 21.68 37.03
C SER A 300 -3.98 22.97 37.77
N ALA A 301 -3.51 23.98 37.04
CA ALA A 301 -3.54 25.36 37.47
C ALA A 301 -4.78 26.02 36.84
N GLU A 302 -5.70 26.43 37.70
CA GLU A 302 -6.80 27.34 37.39
C GLU A 302 -6.24 28.64 36.80
N ILE A 303 -6.88 29.13 35.74
CA ILE A 303 -6.66 30.46 35.19
C ILE A 303 -7.79 31.35 35.71
N ILE A 304 -7.44 32.38 36.48
CA ILE A 304 -8.20 33.64 36.55
C ILE A 304 -7.77 34.49 35.36
#